data_AF-A0A0N4W7Z5-F1
#
_entry.id   AF-A0A0N4W7Z5-F1
#
_cell.length_a   1.000
_cell.length_b   1.000
_cell.length_c   1.000
_cell.angle_alpha   90.00
_cell.angle_beta   90.00
_cell.angle_gamma   90.00
#
_symmetry.space_group_name_H-M   'P 1'
#
loop_
_entity.id
_entity.type
_entity.pdbx_description
1 polymer ?
#
loop_
_entity_poly.entity_id
_entity_poly.type
_entity_poly.pdbx_seq_one_letter_code
_entity_poly.pdbx_strand_id
1 'polypeptide(L)'
;MQISVKTLTGETNTFEVEPSLSIGDVKILFNVHSKLAKGTWYPPNEQRLIFAGRQLEDNYTLSYYGIQNECELHVVGRLRGGAEASSCAPQQEIENLLTCCICIVPYRQPKVLPCQHTFCLSCLEMCMKFHIISQSGKLKCPLCRAEHSVPSGGVQAFPVSGSSLSTSECFLSQSLTLYLFNQTTLLSTFSTILL
;
A
#
# COMPACT_ATOMS: atom_id res chain seq x y z
N MET A 1 -16.85 14.68 8.55
CA MET A 1 -16.15 15.88 9.07
C MET A 1 -14.89 16.12 8.26
N GLN A 2 -14.36 17.33 8.20
CA GLN A 2 -13.14 17.66 7.45
C GLN A 2 -11.97 17.90 8.39
N ILE A 3 -10.80 17.34 8.09
CA ILE A 3 -9.55 17.60 8.81
C ILE A 3 -8.45 18.03 7.85
N SER A 4 -7.47 18.77 8.34
CA SER A 4 -6.30 19.20 7.57
C SER A 4 -5.05 18.50 8.12
N VAL A 5 -4.27 17.84 7.26
CA VAL A 5 -2.98 17.24 7.62
C VAL A 5 -1.86 18.03 6.95
N LYS A 6 -1.02 18.68 7.75
CA LYS A 6 0.18 19.41 7.29
C LYS A 6 1.43 18.57 7.39
N THR A 7 2.21 18.58 6.33
CA THR A 7 3.54 17.97 6.28
C THR A 7 4.61 18.93 6.80
N LEU A 8 5.80 18.41 7.14
CA LEU A 8 6.97 19.22 7.49
C LEU A 8 7.43 20.16 6.37
N THR A 9 7.09 19.86 5.12
CA THR A 9 7.39 20.71 3.96
C THR A 9 6.40 21.86 3.78
N GLY A 10 5.43 22.02 4.70
CA GLY A 10 4.42 23.08 4.67
C GLY A 10 3.20 22.80 3.79
N GLU A 11 3.13 21.63 3.16
CA GLU A 11 1.98 21.24 2.35
C GLU A 11 0.82 20.79 3.25
N THR A 12 -0.38 21.32 2.95
CA THR A 12 -1.63 21.00 3.65
C THR A 12 -2.51 20.14 2.75
N ASN A 13 -2.92 18.97 3.23
CA ASN A 13 -3.88 18.10 2.55
C ASN A 13 -5.16 18.03 3.38
N THR A 14 -6.32 18.25 2.76
CA THR A 14 -7.63 18.18 3.43
C THR A 14 -8.28 16.83 3.15
N PHE A 15 -8.88 16.24 4.19
CA PHE A 15 -9.54 14.94 4.12
C PHE A 15 -10.93 15.00 4.71
N GLU A 16 -11.89 14.39 4.03
CA GLU A 16 -13.22 14.12 4.58
C GLU A 16 -13.21 12.75 5.26
N VAL A 17 -13.42 12.76 6.58
CA VAL A 17 -13.25 11.61 7.48
C VAL A 17 -14.41 11.50 8.45
N GLU A 18 -14.60 10.31 9.01
CA GLU A 18 -15.54 10.05 10.11
C GLU A 18 -14.82 10.19 11.46
N PRO A 19 -15.47 10.72 12.52
CA PRO A 19 -14.85 10.84 13.85
C PRO A 19 -14.54 9.48 14.51
N SER A 20 -15.19 8.40 14.04
CA SER A 20 -14.95 7.03 14.48
C SER A 20 -13.70 6.39 13.85
N LEU A 21 -13.06 7.06 12.89
CA LEU A 21 -11.89 6.53 12.20
C LEU A 21 -10.69 6.46 13.15
N SER A 22 -9.90 5.39 13.06
CA SER A 22 -8.67 5.25 13.86
C SER A 22 -7.54 6.12 13.31
N ILE A 23 -6.60 6.51 14.17
CA ILE A 23 -5.40 7.24 13.74
C ILE A 23 -4.57 6.41 12.75
N GLY A 24 -4.52 5.09 12.93
CA GLY A 24 -3.86 4.18 11.99
C GLY A 24 -4.48 4.28 10.60
N ASP A 25 -5.81 4.32 10.51
CA ASP A 25 -6.51 4.51 9.24
C ASP A 25 -6.16 5.88 8.64
N VAL A 26 -6.17 6.97 9.42
CA VAL A 26 -5.79 8.32 8.91
C VAL A 26 -4.40 8.33 8.27
N LYS A 27 -3.42 7.62 8.85
CA LYS A 27 -2.07 7.51 8.25
C LYS A 27 -2.11 6.79 6.90
N ILE A 28 -2.85 5.69 6.83
CA ILE A 28 -3.03 4.94 5.57
C ILE A 28 -3.65 5.85 4.50
N LEU A 29 -4.64 6.67 4.87
CA LEU A 29 -5.25 7.64 3.95
C LEU A 29 -4.28 8.65 3.42
N PHE A 30 -3.53 9.26 4.33
CA PHE A 30 -2.51 10.22 3.96
C PHE A 30 -1.50 9.61 2.98
N ASN A 31 -1.13 8.35 3.18
CA ASN A 31 -0.21 7.62 2.31
C ASN A 31 -0.78 7.30 0.94
N VAL A 32 -2.01 6.79 0.89
CA VAL A 32 -2.70 6.52 -0.38
C VAL A 32 -2.82 7.81 -1.19
N HIS A 33 -3.24 8.91 -0.55
CA HIS A 33 -3.37 10.21 -1.20
C HIS A 33 -2.02 10.71 -1.72
N SER A 34 -0.97 10.67 -0.90
CA SER A 34 0.38 11.07 -1.28
C SER A 34 0.92 10.22 -2.45
N LYS A 35 0.67 8.92 -2.43
CA LYS A 35 1.12 7.99 -3.47
C LYS A 35 0.44 8.24 -4.81
N LEU A 36 -0.85 8.54 -4.78
CA LEU A 36 -1.62 8.80 -5.99
C LEU A 36 -1.32 10.18 -6.56
N ALA A 37 -1.21 11.21 -5.70
CA ALA A 37 -0.93 12.57 -6.13
C ALA A 37 0.53 12.76 -6.60
N LYS A 38 1.49 12.16 -5.88
CA LYS A 38 2.93 12.47 -6.07
C LYS A 38 3.80 11.27 -6.44
N GLY A 39 3.26 10.05 -6.38
CA GLY A 39 4.06 8.83 -6.57
C GLY A 39 4.96 8.50 -5.37
N THR A 40 5.01 9.35 -4.35
CA THR A 40 5.82 9.16 -3.15
C THR A 40 5.10 8.29 -2.13
N TRP A 41 5.85 7.43 -1.44
CA TRP A 41 5.31 6.53 -0.42
C TRP A 41 6.08 6.74 0.88
N TYR A 42 5.36 6.98 1.97
CA TYR A 42 5.94 7.05 3.30
C TYR A 42 5.31 5.93 4.14
N PRO A 43 6.09 5.01 4.70
CA PRO A 43 5.50 3.85 5.35
C PRO A 43 4.77 4.26 6.64
N PRO A 44 3.53 3.77 6.91
CA PRO A 44 2.70 4.24 8.02
C PRO A 44 3.36 4.11 9.41
N ASN A 45 4.16 3.07 9.60
CA ASN A 45 4.93 2.81 10.82
C ASN A 45 6.09 3.81 11.05
N GLU A 46 6.51 4.53 10.01
CA GLU A 46 7.51 5.60 10.10
C GLU A 46 6.88 6.98 10.22
N GLN A 47 5.56 7.08 10.28
CA GLN A 47 4.85 8.35 10.43
C GLN A 47 4.37 8.57 11.87
N ARG A 48 4.49 9.82 12.30
CA ARG A 48 3.86 10.31 13.54
C ARG A 48 2.87 11.40 13.16
N LEU A 49 1.62 11.20 13.55
CA LEU A 49 0.63 12.25 13.55
C LEU A 49 0.71 12.98 14.90
N ILE A 50 0.69 14.31 14.85
CA ILE A 50 0.78 15.19 16.01
C ILE A 50 -0.44 16.11 16.00
N PHE A 51 -1.10 16.22 17.16
CA PHE A 51 -2.21 17.14 17.38
C PHE A 51 -2.07 17.76 18.78
N ALA A 52 -2.23 19.08 18.88
CA ALA A 52 -2.08 19.83 20.14
C ALA A 52 -0.77 19.50 20.90
N GLY A 53 0.34 19.31 20.18
CA GLY A 53 1.65 18.97 20.75
C GLY A 53 1.79 17.52 21.24
N ARG A 54 0.79 16.67 21.04
CA ARG A 54 0.82 15.25 21.42
C ARG A 54 0.93 14.36 20.19
N GLN A 55 1.82 13.37 20.25
CA GLN A 55 1.87 12.31 19.26
C GLN A 55 0.66 11.40 19.43
N LEU A 56 -0.03 11.12 18.34
CA LEU A 56 -1.20 10.25 18.30
C LEU A 56 -0.80 8.79 18.11
N GLU A 57 -1.55 7.89 18.74
CA GLU A 57 -1.35 6.43 18.65
C GLU A 57 -2.40 5.79 17.74
N ASP A 58 -1.99 4.76 17.00
CA ASP A 58 -2.77 4.18 15.90
C ASP A 58 -4.08 3.52 16.35
N ASN A 59 -4.15 3.06 17.59
CA ASN A 59 -5.27 2.28 18.14
C ASN A 59 -6.45 3.14 18.62
N TYR A 60 -6.28 4.47 18.70
CA TYR A 60 -7.35 5.37 19.14
C TYR A 60 -8.03 6.04 17.94
N THR A 61 -9.23 6.56 18.18
CA THR A 61 -10.01 7.25 17.15
C THR A 61 -9.78 8.76 17.15
N LEU A 62 -10.19 9.43 16.07
CA LEU A 62 -10.22 10.89 16.01
C LEU A 62 -11.07 11.49 17.14
N SER A 63 -12.23 10.90 17.43
CA SER A 63 -13.11 11.31 18.52
C SER A 63 -12.48 11.15 19.91
N TYR A 64 -11.67 10.12 20.13
CA TYR A 64 -10.97 9.90 21.41
C TYR A 64 -10.01 11.05 21.73
N TYR A 65 -9.33 11.58 20.72
CA TYR A 65 -8.46 12.74 20.86
C TYR A 65 -9.19 14.08 20.83
N GLY A 66 -10.52 14.09 20.71
CA GLY A 66 -11.32 15.30 20.60
C GLY A 66 -11.07 16.09 19.32
N ILE A 67 -10.62 15.41 18.25
CA ILE A 67 -10.37 16.05 16.95
C ILE A 67 -11.73 16.32 16.29
N GLN A 68 -11.99 17.59 16.01
CA GLN A 68 -13.25 18.08 15.44
C GLN A 68 -13.07 18.51 13.98
N ASN A 69 -14.16 19.01 13.38
CA ASN A 69 -14.13 19.61 12.06
C ASN A 69 -13.11 20.76 12.00
N GLU A 70 -12.43 20.87 10.86
CA GLU A 70 -11.41 21.90 10.55
C GLU A 70 -10.17 21.87 11.45
N CYS A 71 -9.98 20.80 12.23
CA CYS A 71 -8.76 20.63 13.02
C CYS A 71 -7.55 20.38 12.12
N GLU A 72 -6.41 20.94 12.53
CA GLU A 72 -5.12 20.78 11.87
C GLU A 72 -4.25 19.77 12.62
N LEU A 73 -3.80 18.74 11.91
CA LEU A 73 -2.85 17.74 12.37
C LEU A 73 -1.53 17.93 11.62
N HIS A 74 -0.42 17.60 12.27
CA HIS A 74 0.90 17.59 11.64
C HIS A 74 1.37 16.15 11.44
N VAL A 75 1.79 15.80 10.23
CA VAL A 75 2.47 14.53 9.94
C VAL A 75 3.97 14.78 9.83
N VAL A 76 4.72 14.04 10.64
CA VAL A 76 6.18 14.06 10.64
C VAL A 76 6.70 12.66 10.35
N GLY A 77 7.66 12.56 9.42
CA GLY A 77 8.41 11.34 9.23
C GLY A 77 9.35 11.10 10.40
N ARG A 78 9.56 9.85 10.78
CA ARG A 78 10.72 9.47 11.59
C ARG A 78 11.96 9.65 10.72
N LEU A 79 12.78 10.66 11.04
CA LEU A 79 14.07 10.83 10.41
C LEU A 79 14.94 9.60 10.74
N ARG A 80 15.05 8.64 9.83
CA ARG A 80 16.24 7.82 9.72
C ARG A 80 17.25 8.64 8.95
N GLY A 81 18.43 8.89 9.53
CA GLY A 81 19.51 9.55 8.80
C GLY A 81 19.84 8.74 7.55
N GLY A 82 19.73 9.38 6.38
CA GLY A 82 20.22 8.90 5.10
C GLY A 82 19.62 7.60 4.57
N ALA A 83 18.58 7.71 3.73
CA ALA A 83 18.34 6.74 2.67
C ALA A 83 17.72 7.48 1.49
N GLU A 84 18.59 7.82 0.54
CA GLU A 84 18.19 8.21 -0.81
C GLU A 84 17.31 7.10 -1.42
N ALA A 85 16.41 7.51 -2.30
CA ALA A 85 15.70 6.59 -3.17
C ALA A 85 16.66 5.60 -3.82
N SER A 86 16.20 4.37 -4.01
CA SER A 86 16.84 3.23 -4.69
C SER A 86 17.83 2.38 -3.88
N SER A 87 17.35 1.23 -3.43
CA SER A 87 17.77 -0.10 -3.91
C SER A 87 17.30 -1.19 -2.95
N CYS A 88 16.80 -2.27 -3.54
CA CYS A 88 16.50 -3.52 -2.88
C CYS A 88 17.70 -3.99 -2.03
N ALA A 89 17.51 -4.21 -0.73
CA ALA A 89 18.44 -4.96 0.09
C ALA A 89 18.10 -6.46 -0.06
N PRO A 90 19.03 -7.32 -0.52
CA PRO A 90 18.76 -8.68 -0.99
C PRO A 90 18.62 -9.73 0.14
N GLN A 91 18.02 -9.36 1.27
CA GLN A 91 17.68 -10.31 2.34
C GLN A 91 16.23 -10.15 2.85
N GLN A 92 15.47 -9.20 2.30
CA GLN A 92 14.09 -8.89 2.69
C GLN A 92 13.05 -9.48 1.72
N GLU A 93 13.47 -10.40 0.84
CA GLU A 93 12.64 -10.91 -0.27
C GLU A 93 11.62 -11.98 0.15
N ILE A 94 11.73 -12.59 1.33
CA ILE A 94 10.81 -13.67 1.75
C ILE A 94 9.65 -13.13 2.60
N GLU A 95 9.87 -12.13 3.46
CA GLU A 95 8.80 -11.54 4.29
C GLU A 95 7.86 -10.62 3.49
N ASN A 96 8.34 -9.97 2.43
CA ASN A 96 7.57 -9.05 1.61
C ASN A 96 6.50 -9.72 0.73
N LEU A 97 6.58 -11.04 0.50
CA LEU A 97 5.59 -11.79 -0.30
C LEU A 97 4.21 -11.85 0.36
N LEU A 98 4.13 -11.65 1.67
CA LEU A 98 2.89 -11.73 2.45
C LEU A 98 2.49 -10.40 3.09
N THR A 99 3.15 -9.30 2.74
CA THR A 99 2.82 -7.97 3.29
C THR A 99 2.02 -7.13 2.32
N CYS A 100 1.04 -6.39 2.83
CA CYS A 100 0.28 -5.45 2.03
C CYS A 100 1.06 -4.14 1.86
N CYS A 101 1.22 -3.66 0.63
CA CYS A 101 1.92 -2.40 0.38
C CYS A 101 1.17 -1.15 0.86
N ILE A 102 -0.11 -1.26 1.25
CA ILE A 102 -0.90 -0.13 1.76
C ILE A 102 -0.68 0.04 3.27
N CYS A 103 -0.76 -1.05 4.04
CA CYS A 103 -0.61 -1.00 5.49
C CYS A 103 0.74 -1.52 6.01
N ILE A 104 1.56 -2.13 5.15
CA ILE A 104 2.90 -2.67 5.42
C ILE A 104 2.90 -3.64 6.61
N VAL A 105 1.80 -4.36 6.72
CA VAL A 105 1.63 -5.48 7.66
C VAL A 105 1.30 -6.74 6.87
N PRO A 106 1.47 -7.93 7.46
CA PRO A 106 1.00 -9.17 6.87
C PRO A 106 -0.46 -9.07 6.42
N TYR A 107 -0.79 -9.62 5.25
CA TYR A 107 -2.11 -9.51 4.66
C TYR A 107 -3.22 -9.95 5.63
N ARG A 108 -4.16 -9.05 5.89
CA ARG A 108 -5.41 -9.34 6.58
C ARG A 108 -6.53 -9.43 5.55
N GLN A 109 -7.10 -10.63 5.37
CA GLN A 109 -8.13 -10.92 4.37
C GLN A 109 -7.71 -10.43 2.97
N PRO A 110 -6.69 -11.05 2.34
CA PRO A 110 -6.16 -10.62 1.06
C PRO A 110 -7.20 -10.70 -0.06
N LYS A 111 -7.25 -9.68 -0.90
CA LYS A 111 -8.10 -9.58 -2.09
C LYS A 111 -7.22 -9.26 -3.29
N VAL A 112 -7.44 -9.99 -4.38
CA VAL A 112 -6.67 -9.89 -5.61
C VAL A 112 -7.45 -9.08 -6.64
N LEU A 113 -6.86 -7.99 -7.12
CA LEU A 113 -7.42 -7.22 -8.24
C LEU A 113 -7.15 -7.93 -9.58
N PRO A 114 -7.90 -7.62 -10.66
CA PRO A 114 -7.66 -8.21 -11.98
C PRO A 114 -6.24 -8.01 -12.53
N CYS A 115 -5.52 -6.97 -12.07
CA CYS A 115 -4.10 -6.77 -12.37
C CYS A 115 -3.13 -7.67 -11.58
N GLN A 116 -3.64 -8.70 -10.88
CA GLN A 116 -2.88 -9.65 -10.06
C GLN A 116 -2.18 -9.06 -8.81
N HIS A 117 -2.50 -7.82 -8.45
CA HIS A 117 -2.01 -7.21 -7.21
C HIS A 117 -2.93 -7.54 -6.02
N THR A 118 -2.32 -7.86 -4.88
CA THR A 118 -3.01 -8.28 -3.66
C THR A 118 -2.94 -7.21 -2.58
N PHE A 119 -4.06 -6.97 -1.91
CA PHE A 119 -4.21 -5.97 -0.85
C PHE A 119 -5.07 -6.51 0.29
N CYS A 120 -4.92 -5.96 1.50
CA CYS A 120 -5.87 -6.23 2.58
C CYS A 120 -7.24 -5.71 2.18
N LEU A 121 -8.29 -6.47 2.51
CA LEU A 121 -9.66 -6.07 2.28
C LEU A 121 -9.98 -4.69 2.90
N SER A 122 -9.60 -4.48 4.16
CA SER A 122 -9.79 -3.19 4.84
C SER A 122 -9.08 -2.04 4.12
N CYS A 123 -7.91 -2.29 3.53
CA CYS A 123 -7.17 -1.31 2.75
C CYS A 123 -7.86 -1.02 1.40
N LEU A 124 -8.45 -2.01 0.74
CA LEU A 124 -9.25 -1.78 -0.47
C LEU A 124 -10.55 -1.04 -0.18
N GLU A 125 -11.24 -1.39 0.91
CA GLU A 125 -12.44 -0.67 1.36
C GLU A 125 -12.12 0.78 1.67
N MET A 126 -10.98 1.02 2.30
CA MET A 126 -10.47 2.35 2.56
C MET A 126 -10.17 3.08 1.25
N CYS A 127 -9.40 2.51 0.33
CA CYS A 127 -9.18 3.11 -0.99
C CYS A 127 -10.49 3.42 -1.74
N MET A 128 -11.52 2.59 -1.60
CA MET A 128 -12.84 2.83 -2.21
C MET A 128 -13.60 3.98 -1.52
N LYS A 129 -13.61 4.02 -0.18
CA LYS A 129 -14.30 5.05 0.62
C LYS A 129 -13.69 6.43 0.43
N PHE A 130 -12.37 6.52 0.40
CA PHE A 130 -11.66 7.80 0.34
C PHE A 130 -11.47 8.34 -1.09
N HIS A 131 -11.87 7.55 -2.09
CA HIS A 131 -12.19 8.01 -3.43
C HIS A 131 -13.72 8.13 -3.66
N ILE A 132 -14.52 8.30 -2.60
CA ILE A 132 -15.96 8.66 -2.53
C ILE A 132 -16.92 7.93 -3.50
N ILE A 133 -16.53 6.85 -4.18
CA ILE A 133 -17.13 6.38 -5.45
C ILE A 133 -16.53 7.20 -6.60
N SER A 134 -15.59 6.59 -7.32
CA SER A 134 -15.55 6.76 -8.77
C SER A 134 -17.00 6.69 -9.26
N GLN A 135 -17.62 7.78 -9.71
CA GLN A 135 -19.03 7.80 -10.14
C GLN A 135 -19.38 6.78 -11.25
N SER A 136 -18.43 5.94 -11.67
CA SER A 136 -18.45 4.88 -12.67
C SER A 136 -18.29 3.44 -12.13
N GLY A 137 -18.18 3.21 -10.81
CA GLY A 137 -18.00 1.85 -10.25
C GLY A 137 -16.63 1.22 -10.55
N LYS A 138 -15.56 2.04 -10.61
CA LYS A 138 -14.20 1.62 -10.97
C LYS A 138 -13.17 1.92 -9.87
N LEU A 139 -12.42 0.91 -9.46
CA LEU A 139 -11.30 1.03 -8.53
C LEU A 139 -9.97 1.20 -9.29
N LYS A 140 -9.14 2.15 -8.88
CA LYS A 140 -7.75 2.27 -9.33
C LYS A 140 -6.82 1.47 -8.44
N CYS A 141 -5.99 0.62 -9.04
CA CYS A 141 -4.96 -0.14 -8.31
C CYS A 141 -3.87 0.79 -7.75
N PRO A 142 -3.57 0.76 -6.44
CA PRO A 142 -2.52 1.61 -5.85
C PRO A 142 -1.10 1.29 -6.32
N LEU A 143 -0.85 0.08 -6.86
CA LEU A 143 0.46 -0.34 -7.34
C LEU A 143 0.69 -0.01 -8.81
N CYS A 144 -0.19 -0.46 -9.70
CA CYS A 144 -0.02 -0.30 -11.15
C CYS A 144 -0.91 0.77 -11.77
N ARG A 145 -1.77 1.44 -10.98
CA ARG A 145 -2.72 2.48 -11.44
C ARG A 145 -3.79 2.01 -12.42
N ALA A 146 -3.86 0.71 -12.74
CA ALA A 146 -4.90 0.13 -13.60
C ALA A 146 -6.30 0.34 -12.98
N GLU A 147 -7.29 0.63 -13.84
CA GLU A 147 -8.69 0.74 -13.44
C GLU A 147 -9.42 -0.60 -13.58
N HIS A 148 -10.24 -0.95 -12.59
CA HIS A 148 -10.97 -2.20 -12.54
C HIS A 148 -12.41 -1.96 -12.11
N SER A 149 -13.37 -2.60 -12.79
CA SER A 149 -14.77 -2.57 -12.39
C SER A 149 -14.96 -3.28 -11.04
N VAL A 150 -15.67 -2.64 -10.12
CA VAL A 150 -16.01 -3.23 -8.82
C VAL A 150 -17.21 -4.17 -9.00
N PRO A 151 -17.13 -5.44 -8.56
CA PRO A 151 -18.26 -6.36 -8.63
C PRO A 151 -19.44 -5.91 -7.75
N SER A 152 -20.63 -6.45 -8.00
CA SER A 152 -21.87 -6.06 -7.29
C SER A 152 -21.82 -6.24 -5.77
N GLY A 153 -20.98 -7.16 -5.28
CA GLY A 153 -20.70 -7.36 -3.85
C GLY A 153 -19.63 -6.42 -3.27
N GLY A 154 -19.21 -5.38 -3.99
CA GLY A 154 -18.14 -4.47 -3.57
C GLY A 154 -16.74 -5.11 -3.63
N VAL A 155 -15.75 -4.45 -3.01
CA VAL A 155 -14.37 -4.96 -2.97
C VAL A 155 -14.24 -6.32 -2.25
N GLN A 156 -15.24 -6.68 -1.46
CA GLN A 156 -15.37 -7.98 -0.79
C GLN A 156 -15.48 -9.14 -1.78
N ALA A 157 -16.09 -8.93 -2.95
CA ALA A 157 -16.30 -9.95 -3.95
C ALA A 157 -15.08 -10.20 -4.86
N PHE A 158 -13.97 -9.47 -4.66
CA PHE A 158 -12.71 -9.84 -5.30
C PHE A 158 -12.20 -11.20 -4.79
N PRO A 159 -11.57 -12.02 -5.66
CA PRO A 159 -11.05 -13.32 -5.29
C PRO A 159 -9.96 -13.18 -4.22
N VAL A 160 -9.87 -14.20 -3.37
CA VAL A 160 -8.74 -14.38 -2.47
C VAL A 160 -7.63 -15.09 -3.25
N SER A 161 -6.36 -14.82 -2.94
CA SER A 161 -5.24 -15.54 -3.51
C SER A 161 -5.37 -17.04 -3.17
N GLY A 162 -5.92 -17.83 -4.10
CA GLY A 162 -6.09 -19.29 -3.96
C GLY A 162 -7.47 -19.85 -4.32
N SER A 163 -8.50 -19.05 -4.59
CA SER A 163 -9.88 -19.57 -4.78
C SER A 163 -10.39 -19.63 -6.23
N SER A 164 -9.60 -19.20 -7.23
CA SER A 164 -10.04 -19.28 -8.64
C SER A 164 -8.87 -19.28 -9.62
N LEU A 165 -7.95 -20.21 -9.48
CA LEU A 165 -7.12 -20.66 -10.58
C LEU A 165 -7.28 -22.17 -10.61
N SER A 166 -7.95 -22.65 -11.65
CA SER A 166 -7.81 -24.03 -12.11
C SER A 166 -6.35 -24.44 -11.95
N THR A 167 -6.15 -25.46 -11.13
CA THR A 167 -4.92 -26.18 -10.91
C THR A 167 -4.25 -26.53 -12.23
N SER A 168 -3.24 -25.74 -12.67
CA SER A 168 -2.07 -26.29 -13.40
C SER A 168 -1.03 -25.29 -13.94
N GLU A 169 -1.21 -23.96 -14.05
CA GLU A 169 -0.25 -23.20 -14.93
C GLU A 169 0.40 -21.89 -14.45
N CYS A 170 0.06 -21.29 -13.30
CA CYS A 170 0.64 -19.95 -13.00
C CYS A 170 1.78 -19.87 -11.96
N PHE A 171 2.08 -20.93 -11.20
CA PHE A 171 3.12 -20.85 -10.15
C PHE A 171 4.50 -21.39 -10.57
N LEU A 172 4.61 -22.05 -11.72
CA LEU A 172 5.89 -22.58 -12.22
C LEU A 172 6.49 -21.78 -13.39
N SER A 173 5.77 -20.82 -13.97
CA SER A 173 6.26 -20.08 -15.15
C SER A 173 7.14 -18.87 -14.80
N GLN A 174 7.03 -18.28 -13.61
CA GLN A 174 7.89 -17.15 -13.20
C GLN A 174 9.16 -17.59 -12.43
N SER A 175 9.16 -18.77 -11.83
CA SER A 175 10.33 -19.31 -11.12
C SER A 175 11.25 -20.14 -12.03
N LEU A 176 10.71 -20.92 -12.98
CA LEU A 176 11.53 -21.71 -13.91
C LEU A 176 12.15 -20.88 -15.05
N THR A 177 11.53 -19.77 -15.47
CA THR A 177 12.13 -18.89 -16.49
C THR A 177 13.39 -18.20 -15.99
N LEU A 178 13.44 -17.79 -14.71
CA LEU A 178 14.65 -17.25 -14.09
C LEU A 178 15.70 -18.33 -13.81
N TYR A 179 15.30 -19.56 -13.49
CA TYR A 179 16.25 -20.65 -13.24
C TYR A 179 16.91 -21.18 -14.53
N LEU A 180 16.16 -21.27 -15.63
CA LEU A 180 16.68 -21.74 -16.92
C LEU A 180 17.48 -20.67 -17.68
N PHE A 181 17.21 -19.38 -17.45
CA PHE A 181 18.04 -18.31 -18.01
C PHE A 181 19.41 -18.21 -17.31
N ASN A 182 19.48 -18.56 -16.02
CA ASN A 182 20.73 -18.49 -15.25
C ASN A 182 21.64 -19.74 -15.43
N GLN A 183 21.10 -20.86 -15.93
CA GLN A 183 21.92 -22.01 -16.34
C GLN A 183 22.46 -21.91 -17.77
N THR A 184 21.79 -21.17 -18.66
CA THR A 184 22.24 -21.01 -20.06
C THR A 184 23.35 -19.95 -20.21
N THR A 185 23.48 -19.01 -19.28
CA THR A 185 24.57 -18.00 -19.26
C THR A 185 25.86 -18.49 -18.59
N LEU A 186 25.79 -19.54 -17.75
CA LEU A 186 26.97 -20.15 -17.13
C LEU A 186 27.66 -21.19 -18.03
N LEU A 187 26.96 -21.76 -19.01
CA LEU A 187 27.57 -22.72 -19.96
C LEU A 187 28.19 -22.05 -21.20
N SER A 188 27.88 -20.79 -21.50
CA SER A 188 28.47 -20.07 -22.65
C SER A 188 29.74 -19.29 -22.33
N THR A 189 30.08 -19.11 -21.06
CA THR A 189 31.32 -18.43 -20.62
C THR A 189 32.46 -19.40 -20.28
N PHE A 190 32.18 -20.70 -20.14
CA PHE A 190 33.21 -21.71 -19.88
C PHE A 190 33.80 -22.36 -21.15
N SER A 191 33.27 -22.10 -22.34
CA SER A 191 33.80 -22.65 -23.61
C SER A 191 34.80 -21.76 -24.35
N THR A 192 35.22 -20.62 -23.80
CA THR A 192 36.26 -19.76 -24.40
C THR A 192 37.56 -19.69 -23.60
N ILE A 193 37.71 -20.50 -22.54
CA ILE A 193 38.95 -20.65 -21.77
C ILE A 193 39.36 -22.14 -21.77
N LEU A 194 39.43 -22.75 -22.96
CA LEU A 194 40.16 -24.01 -23.21
C LEU A 194 40.17 -24.27 -24.72
N LEU A 195 40.93 -23.45 -25.44
CA LEU A 195 41.57 -23.78 -26.72
C LEU A 195 42.76 -22.83 -26.92
#